data_AF-A0A258G4S1-F1
#
_entry.id   AF-A0A258G4S1-F1
#
_cell.length_a   1.000
_cell.length_b   1.000
_cell.length_c   1.000
_cell.angle_alpha   90.00
_cell.angle_beta   90.00
_cell.angle_gamma   90.00
#
_symmetry.space_group_name_H-M   'P 1'
#
loop_
_entity.id
_entity.type
_entity.pdbx_description
1 polymer ?
#
loop_
_entity_poly.entity_id
_entity_poly.type
_entity_poly.pdbx_seq_one_letter_code
_entity_poly.pdbx_strand_id
1 'polypeptide(L)'
;MRLLKYGTAANADVEEGEGVLRECAEAGTMDNPSINRARDRYIVAGLALGADGQPKDGRQTYEMMWRLLAVKYAEDGFITEAVEARAKKEATVHDDNAFRGTNWAMPGVIYSKLKVYYEGIMKDAAYYRQAIADDRLSEAMDDANIGKIDHTNPQELNFAKRIIAKQQAVIA
;
A
#
# COMPACT_ATOMS: atom_id res chain seq x y z
N MET A 1 23.32 -3.88 20.41
CA MET A 1 22.66 -3.20 19.28
C MET A 1 22.32 -4.23 18.18
N ARG A 2 21.30 -5.08 18.39
CA ARG A 2 20.91 -6.17 17.44
C ARG A 2 19.77 -5.77 16.48
N LEU A 3 18.93 -4.80 16.84
CA LEU A 3 17.86 -4.27 15.99
C LEU A 3 18.38 -3.59 14.71
N LEU A 4 19.48 -2.83 14.81
CA LEU A 4 20.11 -2.18 13.65
C LEU A 4 20.82 -3.16 12.71
N LYS A 5 20.99 -4.44 13.09
CA LYS A 5 21.51 -5.48 12.20
C LYS A 5 20.44 -5.97 11.20
N TYR A 6 19.16 -5.83 11.56
CA TYR A 6 18.02 -6.24 10.73
C TYR A 6 17.22 -5.04 10.21
N GLY A 7 17.36 -3.88 10.85
CA GLY A 7 16.93 -2.56 10.37
C GLY A 7 15.41 -2.37 10.39
N THR A 8 14.93 -1.26 10.96
CA THR A 8 13.51 -0.85 10.83
C THR A 8 13.19 -0.28 9.44
N ALA A 9 13.96 -0.64 8.41
CA ALA A 9 13.83 -0.09 7.07
C ALA A 9 12.51 -0.52 6.41
N ALA A 10 12.05 -1.75 6.70
CA ALA A 10 10.78 -2.29 6.22
C ALA A 10 9.56 -1.79 7.03
N ASN A 11 9.77 -1.23 8.23
CA ASN A 11 8.69 -0.65 9.05
C ASN A 11 7.94 0.45 8.30
N ALA A 12 8.66 1.28 7.54
CA ALA A 12 8.05 2.37 6.77
C ALA A 12 7.11 1.86 5.68
N ASP A 13 7.34 0.66 5.13
CA ASP A 13 6.42 0.08 4.16
C ASP A 13 5.08 -0.21 4.85
N VAL A 14 5.15 -0.96 5.93
CA VAL A 14 4.01 -1.57 6.64
C VAL A 14 3.18 -0.54 7.42
N GLU A 15 3.80 0.31 8.25
CA GLU A 15 3.12 1.31 9.11
C GLU A 15 2.26 2.29 8.27
N GLU A 16 2.76 2.66 7.10
CA GLU A 16 2.11 3.62 6.21
C GLU A 16 0.96 2.99 5.38
N GLY A 17 1.02 1.68 5.10
CA GLY A 17 -0.08 0.91 4.51
C GLY A 17 -1.21 0.65 5.50
N GLU A 18 -0.84 0.38 6.75
CA GLU A 18 -1.75 0.03 7.83
C GLU A 18 -2.69 1.20 8.20
N GLY A 19 -2.22 2.45 8.12
CA GLY A 19 -3.02 3.64 8.40
C GLY A 19 -4.28 3.72 7.53
N VAL A 20 -4.19 3.36 6.24
CA VAL A 20 -5.35 3.37 5.32
C VAL A 20 -6.37 2.31 5.73
N LEU A 21 -5.92 1.13 6.16
CA LEU A 21 -6.79 0.03 6.59
C LEU A 21 -7.49 0.36 7.91
N ARG A 22 -6.78 0.97 8.87
CA ARG A 22 -7.36 1.42 10.15
C ARG A 22 -8.46 2.45 9.93
N GLU A 23 -8.23 3.45 9.08
CA GLU A 23 -9.25 4.45 8.77
C GLU A 23 -10.51 3.82 8.14
N CYS A 24 -10.36 2.80 7.31
CA CYS A 24 -11.51 2.05 6.75
C CYS A 24 -12.23 1.22 7.82
N ALA A 25 -11.48 0.57 8.72
CA ALA A 25 -12.03 -0.21 9.82
C ALA A 25 -12.81 0.68 10.82
N GLU A 26 -12.26 1.84 11.19
CA GLU A 26 -12.92 2.82 12.05
C GLU A 26 -14.20 3.39 11.39
N ALA A 27 -14.15 3.63 10.07
CA ALA A 27 -15.32 4.07 9.32
C ALA A 27 -16.36 2.96 9.11
N GLY A 28 -16.00 1.69 9.33
CA GLY A 28 -16.85 0.53 9.05
C GLY A 28 -17.15 0.33 7.55
N THR A 29 -16.37 0.97 6.66
CA THR A 29 -16.60 0.95 5.21
C THR A 29 -15.30 1.11 4.43
N MET A 30 -15.24 0.45 3.27
CA MET A 30 -14.19 0.62 2.27
C MET A 30 -14.48 1.80 1.32
N ASP A 31 -15.62 2.48 1.48
CA ASP A 31 -15.89 3.75 0.82
C ASP A 31 -15.46 4.91 1.74
N ASN A 32 -14.15 5.09 1.86
CA ASN A 32 -13.54 6.11 2.72
C ASN A 32 -12.65 7.05 1.85
N PRO A 33 -12.61 8.37 2.11
CA PRO A 33 -11.71 9.30 1.44
C PRO A 33 -10.24 8.84 1.36
N SER A 34 -9.73 8.13 2.36
CA SER A 34 -8.32 7.70 2.39
C SER A 34 -8.02 6.55 1.44
N ILE A 35 -8.88 5.53 1.40
CA ILE A 35 -8.74 4.48 0.38
C ILE A 35 -9.06 4.99 -1.01
N ASN A 36 -10.00 5.93 -1.17
CA ASN A 36 -10.26 6.58 -2.46
C ASN A 36 -9.05 7.39 -2.96
N ARG A 37 -8.32 8.07 -2.06
CA ARG A 37 -7.05 8.76 -2.40
C ARG A 37 -5.90 7.80 -2.69
N ALA A 38 -5.85 6.66 -1.99
CA ALA A 38 -4.74 5.72 -2.06
C ALA A 38 -4.87 4.71 -3.22
N ARG A 39 -6.10 4.24 -3.51
CA ARG A 39 -6.40 3.20 -4.50
C ARG A 39 -5.75 3.50 -5.85
N ASP A 40 -6.01 4.68 -6.40
CA ASP A 40 -5.56 5.01 -7.75
C ASP A 40 -4.03 5.16 -7.82
N ARG A 41 -3.39 5.61 -6.72
CA ARG A 41 -1.93 5.64 -6.59
C ARG A 41 -1.33 4.23 -6.53
N TYR A 42 -1.97 3.32 -5.79
CA TYR A 42 -1.52 1.93 -5.66
C TYR A 42 -1.77 1.11 -6.92
N ILE A 43 -2.83 1.40 -7.68
CA ILE A 43 -3.02 0.84 -9.02
C ILE A 43 -1.88 1.27 -9.93
N VAL A 44 -1.52 2.56 -9.96
CA VAL A 44 -0.38 3.05 -10.74
C VAL A 44 0.93 2.38 -10.30
N ALA A 45 1.18 2.27 -8.99
CA ALA A 45 2.35 1.57 -8.46
C ALA A 45 2.39 0.10 -8.91
N GLY A 46 1.28 -0.61 -8.78
CA GLY A 46 1.15 -2.01 -9.20
C GLY A 46 1.35 -2.18 -10.71
N LEU A 47 0.76 -1.32 -11.54
CA LEU A 47 0.96 -1.35 -12.99
C LEU A 47 2.43 -1.15 -13.37
N ALA A 48 3.09 -0.15 -12.78
CA ALA A 48 4.49 0.17 -13.04
C ALA A 48 5.42 -0.96 -12.57
N LEU A 49 5.19 -1.51 -11.37
CA LEU A 49 5.97 -2.61 -10.80
C LEU A 49 5.66 -3.98 -11.42
N GLY A 50 4.63 -4.07 -12.26
CA GLY A 50 4.29 -5.30 -12.98
C GLY A 50 3.49 -6.30 -12.14
N ALA A 51 2.50 -5.84 -11.39
CA ALA A 51 1.54 -6.69 -10.67
C ALA A 51 0.77 -7.66 -11.60
N ASP A 52 0.72 -7.37 -12.90
CA ASP A 52 0.19 -8.21 -13.97
C ASP A 52 1.27 -9.05 -14.69
N GLY A 53 2.48 -9.12 -14.11
CA GLY A 53 3.60 -9.92 -14.61
C GLY A 53 4.55 -9.18 -15.55
N GLN A 54 4.29 -7.91 -15.90
CA GLN A 54 5.17 -7.12 -16.76
C GLN A 54 5.32 -5.68 -16.24
N PRO A 55 6.51 -5.29 -15.74
CA PRO A 55 6.77 -3.91 -15.35
C PRO A 55 6.55 -2.95 -16.52
N LYS A 56 5.97 -1.78 -16.22
CA LYS A 56 5.64 -0.76 -17.20
C LYS A 56 6.51 0.46 -17.02
N ASP A 57 6.81 1.12 -18.13
CA ASP A 57 7.30 2.50 -18.10
C ASP A 57 6.14 3.46 -17.80
N GLY A 58 6.43 4.74 -17.65
CA GLY A 58 5.41 5.73 -17.34
C GLY A 58 4.44 6.01 -18.49
N ARG A 59 4.85 5.83 -19.76
CA ARG A 59 3.91 5.95 -20.89
C ARG A 59 2.83 4.89 -20.84
N GLN A 60 3.24 3.64 -20.65
CA GLN A 60 2.36 2.49 -20.55
C GLN A 60 1.47 2.59 -19.32
N THR A 61 2.05 3.02 -18.19
CA THR A 61 1.31 3.20 -16.93
C THR A 61 0.25 4.29 -17.05
N TYR A 62 0.59 5.45 -17.61
CA TYR A 62 -0.35 6.52 -17.92
C TYR A 62 -1.49 6.02 -18.82
N GLU A 63 -1.14 5.35 -19.92
CA GLU A 63 -2.11 4.88 -20.91
C GLU A 63 -3.15 3.93 -20.29
N MET A 64 -2.68 3.01 -19.45
CA MET A 64 -3.57 2.08 -18.75
C MET A 64 -4.39 2.79 -17.66
N MET A 65 -3.77 3.70 -16.92
CA MET A 65 -4.45 4.39 -15.82
C MET A 65 -5.61 5.25 -16.32
N TRP A 66 -5.42 6.04 -17.39
CA TRP A 66 -6.52 6.86 -17.88
C TRP A 66 -7.66 6.00 -18.44
N ARG A 67 -7.36 4.84 -19.06
CA ARG A 67 -8.41 3.90 -19.52
C ARG A 67 -9.20 3.32 -18.35
N LEU A 68 -8.52 2.93 -17.27
CA LEU A 68 -9.19 2.46 -16.04
C LEU A 68 -10.08 3.55 -15.43
N LEU A 69 -9.60 4.79 -15.38
CA LEU A 69 -10.38 5.93 -14.90
C LEU A 69 -11.56 6.24 -15.83
N ALA A 70 -11.40 6.12 -17.15
CA ALA A 70 -12.49 6.33 -18.10
C ALA A 70 -13.62 5.31 -17.89
N VAL A 71 -13.28 4.04 -17.63
CA VAL A 71 -14.27 3.01 -17.28
C VAL A 71 -14.95 3.33 -15.95
N LYS A 72 -14.19 3.76 -14.93
CA LYS A 72 -14.73 4.18 -13.61
C LYS A 72 -15.70 5.37 -13.73
N TYR A 73 -15.46 6.27 -14.68
CA TYR A 73 -16.26 7.48 -14.91
C TYR A 73 -17.33 7.32 -15.99
N ALA A 74 -17.40 6.17 -16.64
CA ALA A 74 -18.44 5.91 -17.62
C ALA A 74 -19.81 5.89 -16.93
N GLU A 75 -20.74 6.64 -17.49
CA GLU A 75 -22.15 6.61 -17.11
C GLU A 75 -22.89 5.75 -18.14
N ASP A 76 -23.73 4.82 -17.68
CA ASP A 76 -24.47 3.87 -18.52
C ASP A 76 -23.60 3.08 -19.52
N GLY A 77 -22.32 2.89 -19.19
CA GLY A 77 -21.35 2.16 -20.04
C GLY A 77 -20.78 2.97 -21.21
N PHE A 78 -21.08 4.27 -21.30
CA PHE A 78 -20.57 5.14 -22.36
C PHE A 78 -19.36 5.97 -21.91
N ILE A 79 -18.32 5.98 -22.74
CA ILE A 79 -17.13 6.83 -22.57
C ILE A 79 -17.26 7.99 -23.56
N THR A 80 -17.64 9.17 -23.06
CA THR A 80 -17.70 10.41 -23.85
C THR A 80 -16.33 11.09 -23.90
N GLU A 81 -16.14 12.03 -24.82
CA GLU A 81 -14.92 12.85 -24.87
C GLU A 81 -14.66 13.60 -23.56
N ALA A 82 -15.72 14.04 -22.86
CA ALA A 82 -15.61 14.69 -21.56
C ALA A 82 -15.10 13.72 -20.48
N VAL A 83 -15.58 12.47 -20.49
CA VAL A 83 -15.10 11.41 -19.58
C VAL A 83 -13.64 11.09 -19.87
N GLU A 84 -13.28 10.94 -21.14
CA GLU A 84 -11.90 10.67 -21.56
C GLU A 84 -10.96 11.81 -21.13
N ALA A 85 -11.34 13.07 -21.40
CA ALA A 85 -10.54 14.23 -21.01
C ALA A 85 -10.36 14.33 -19.49
N ARG A 86 -11.42 14.06 -18.72
CA ARG A 86 -11.36 13.99 -17.25
C ARG A 86 -10.40 12.89 -16.79
N ALA A 87 -10.54 11.68 -17.34
CA ALA A 87 -9.74 10.53 -16.98
C ALA A 87 -8.25 10.75 -17.29
N LYS A 88 -7.93 11.30 -18.46
CA LYS A 88 -6.55 11.66 -18.85
C LYS A 88 -5.93 12.69 -17.91
N LYS A 89 -6.68 13.73 -17.57
CA LYS A 89 -6.22 14.77 -16.64
C LYS A 89 -5.89 14.20 -15.26
N GLU A 90 -6.76 13.31 -14.76
CA GLU A 90 -6.55 12.68 -13.45
C GLU A 90 -5.42 11.65 -13.48
N ALA A 91 -5.30 10.86 -14.56
CA ALA A 91 -4.19 9.94 -14.75
C ALA A 91 -2.83 10.66 -14.74
N THR A 92 -2.72 11.85 -15.33
CA THR A 92 -1.49 12.66 -15.28
C THR A 92 -1.07 12.95 -13.84
N VAL A 93 -2.01 13.26 -12.93
CA VAL A 93 -1.68 13.54 -11.52
C VAL A 93 -1.09 12.31 -10.84
N HIS A 94 -1.61 11.11 -11.15
CA HIS A 94 -1.11 9.87 -10.58
C HIS A 94 0.22 9.45 -11.21
N ASP A 95 0.37 9.60 -12.51
CA ASP A 95 1.61 9.31 -13.25
C ASP A 95 2.75 10.24 -12.78
N ASP A 96 2.50 11.54 -12.70
CA ASP A 96 3.46 12.51 -12.14
C ASP A 96 3.87 12.12 -10.72
N ASN A 97 2.92 11.73 -9.87
CA ASN A 97 3.22 11.32 -8.51
C ASN A 97 4.10 10.06 -8.46
N ALA A 98 3.84 9.10 -9.35
CA ALA A 98 4.55 7.84 -9.39
C ALA A 98 5.94 7.95 -9.99
N PHE A 99 6.15 8.79 -11.00
CA PHE A 99 7.42 8.85 -11.71
C PHE A 99 8.24 10.11 -11.42
N ARG A 100 7.80 10.98 -10.51
CA ARG A 100 8.53 12.20 -10.13
C ARG A 100 9.98 11.89 -9.74
N GLY A 101 10.92 12.52 -10.45
CA GLY A 101 12.35 12.38 -10.18
C GLY A 101 12.94 11.03 -10.58
N THR A 102 12.25 10.27 -11.41
CA THR A 102 12.70 8.97 -11.94
C THR A 102 12.97 9.04 -13.45
N ASN A 103 13.58 7.98 -14.01
CA ASN A 103 13.62 7.81 -15.45
C ASN A 103 12.27 7.23 -15.92
N TRP A 104 11.37 8.12 -16.36
CA TRP A 104 10.02 7.79 -16.81
C TRP A 104 9.96 6.72 -17.92
N ALA A 105 11.03 6.55 -18.70
CA ALA A 105 11.11 5.55 -19.77
C ALA A 105 11.66 4.19 -19.30
N MET A 106 12.07 4.06 -18.03
CA MET A 106 12.61 2.82 -17.49
C MET A 106 11.48 2.00 -16.83
N PRO A 107 11.16 0.80 -17.35
CA PRO A 107 10.12 -0.03 -16.76
C PRO A 107 10.43 -0.39 -15.30
N GLY A 108 9.40 -0.36 -14.45
CA GLY A 108 9.51 -0.77 -13.05
C GLY A 108 10.18 0.25 -12.12
N VAL A 109 10.58 1.42 -12.62
CA VAL A 109 11.18 2.46 -11.78
C VAL A 109 10.15 3.54 -11.44
N ILE A 110 9.78 3.57 -10.17
CA ILE A 110 8.87 4.57 -9.60
C ILE A 110 9.51 5.27 -8.40
N TYR A 111 8.92 6.38 -7.99
CA TYR A 111 9.30 7.16 -6.83
C TYR A 111 9.23 6.29 -5.58
N SER A 112 10.35 6.20 -4.86
CA SER A 112 10.53 5.25 -3.75
C SER A 112 9.46 5.40 -2.67
N LYS A 113 8.96 6.62 -2.44
CA LYS A 113 7.86 6.84 -1.51
C LYS A 113 6.65 6.00 -1.94
N LEU A 114 6.15 6.15 -3.16
CA LEU A 114 4.98 5.41 -3.61
C LEU A 114 5.19 3.89 -3.56
N LYS A 115 6.39 3.42 -3.89
CA LYS A 115 6.79 2.01 -3.79
C LYS A 115 6.61 1.45 -2.37
N VAL A 116 7.16 2.15 -1.38
CA VAL A 116 7.07 1.79 0.06
C VAL A 116 5.62 1.62 0.50
N TYR A 117 4.74 2.59 0.22
CA TYR A 117 3.32 2.49 0.58
C TYR A 117 2.61 1.32 -0.11
N TYR A 118 2.90 1.09 -1.39
CA TYR A 118 2.31 -0.02 -2.14
C TYR A 118 2.79 -1.38 -1.61
N GLU A 119 4.07 -1.54 -1.33
CA GLU A 119 4.62 -2.78 -0.76
C GLU A 119 4.05 -3.04 0.64
N GLY A 120 3.88 -1.97 1.44
CA GLY A 120 3.20 -1.98 2.73
C GLY A 120 1.81 -2.59 2.70
N ILE A 121 0.90 -1.95 1.95
CA ILE A 121 -0.49 -2.41 1.89
C ILE A 121 -0.60 -3.84 1.34
N MET A 122 0.29 -4.25 0.43
CA MET A 122 0.33 -5.63 -0.07
C MET A 122 0.77 -6.63 1.00
N LYS A 123 1.78 -6.28 1.83
CA LYS A 123 2.22 -7.09 2.97
C LYS A 123 1.10 -7.20 4.01
N ASP A 124 0.45 -6.10 4.36
CA ASP A 124 -0.66 -6.07 5.32
C ASP A 124 -1.84 -6.90 4.83
N ALA A 125 -2.24 -6.73 3.56
CA ALA A 125 -3.33 -7.50 2.98
C ALA A 125 -3.04 -9.01 3.03
N ALA A 126 -1.80 -9.43 2.77
CA ALA A 126 -1.40 -10.83 2.88
C ALA A 126 -1.40 -11.32 4.34
N TYR A 127 -0.87 -10.50 5.26
CA TYR A 127 -0.81 -10.80 6.68
C TYR A 127 -2.21 -11.00 7.29
N TYR A 128 -3.12 -10.04 7.08
CA TYR A 128 -4.49 -10.14 7.57
C TYR A 128 -5.29 -11.24 6.89
N ARG A 129 -5.09 -11.49 5.59
CA ARG A 129 -5.71 -12.63 4.90
C ARG A 129 -5.32 -13.95 5.55
N GLN A 130 -4.03 -14.14 5.87
CA GLN A 130 -3.57 -15.35 6.55
C GLN A 130 -4.14 -15.44 7.97
N ALA A 131 -4.14 -14.33 8.72
CA ALA A 131 -4.70 -14.31 10.07
C ALA A 131 -6.20 -14.66 10.11
N ILE A 132 -6.98 -14.22 9.12
CA ILE A 132 -8.38 -14.61 8.96
C ILE A 132 -8.51 -16.11 8.70
N ALA A 133 -7.67 -16.66 7.80
CA ALA A 133 -7.68 -18.08 7.49
C ALA A 133 -7.30 -18.96 8.70
N ASP A 134 -6.46 -18.45 9.59
CA ASP A 134 -5.99 -19.13 10.79
C ASP A 134 -6.90 -18.92 12.03
N ASP A 135 -7.97 -18.13 11.93
CA ASP A 135 -8.80 -17.67 13.07
C ASP A 135 -7.98 -16.91 14.16
N ARG A 136 -6.99 -16.13 13.72
CA ARG A 136 -6.08 -15.34 14.58
C ARG A 136 -6.16 -13.84 14.31
N LEU A 137 -7.29 -13.35 13.79
CA LEU A 137 -7.44 -11.93 13.43
C LEU A 137 -7.20 -11.00 14.63
N SER A 138 -7.73 -11.35 15.81
CA SER A 138 -7.53 -10.54 17.02
C SER A 138 -6.04 -10.45 17.40
N GLU A 139 -5.32 -11.57 17.40
CA GLU A 139 -3.87 -11.59 17.67
C GLU A 139 -3.11 -10.76 16.63
N ALA A 140 -3.49 -10.89 15.36
CA ALA A 140 -2.84 -10.15 14.28
C ALA A 140 -3.03 -8.63 14.42
N MET A 141 -4.21 -8.18 14.88
CA MET A 141 -4.45 -6.77 15.20
C MET A 141 -3.64 -6.30 16.40
N ASP A 142 -3.52 -7.12 17.46
CA ASP A 142 -2.67 -6.79 18.61
C ASP A 142 -1.20 -6.65 18.18
N ASP A 143 -0.73 -7.55 17.31
CA ASP A 143 0.63 -7.55 16.76
C ASP A 143 0.94 -6.29 15.96
N ALA A 144 -0.01 -5.85 15.13
CA ALA A 144 0.12 -4.60 14.38
C ALA A 144 0.11 -3.35 15.29
N ASN A 145 -0.52 -3.44 16.47
CA ASN A 145 -0.56 -2.36 17.47
C ASN A 145 0.70 -2.24 18.36
N ILE A 146 1.67 -3.15 18.26
CA ILE A 146 2.88 -3.16 19.11
C ILE A 146 3.76 -1.91 18.90
N GLY A 147 3.58 -1.16 17.80
CA GLY A 147 4.23 0.12 17.53
C GLY A 147 5.11 0.08 16.29
N LYS A 148 6.23 0.81 16.30
CA LYS A 148 7.14 0.99 15.14
C LYS A 148 8.01 -0.24 14.85
N ILE A 149 7.37 -1.33 14.45
CA ILE A 149 8.02 -2.58 14.04
C ILE A 149 7.37 -3.09 12.74
N ASP A 150 8.14 -3.84 11.94
CA ASP A 150 7.55 -4.62 10.88
C ASP A 150 6.84 -5.86 11.48
N HIS A 151 5.53 -5.77 11.70
CA HIS A 151 4.72 -6.87 12.24
C HIS A 151 4.57 -8.03 11.25
N THR A 152 4.92 -7.84 9.98
CA THR A 152 4.94 -8.90 8.96
C THR A 152 6.26 -9.69 8.97
N ASN A 153 7.28 -9.22 9.70
CA ASN A 153 8.54 -9.91 9.92
C ASN A 153 8.52 -10.67 11.27
N PRO A 154 8.49 -12.02 11.27
CA PRO A 154 8.41 -12.80 12.49
C PRO A 154 9.58 -12.57 13.46
N GLN A 155 10.76 -12.20 12.96
CA GLN A 155 11.93 -11.98 13.82
C GLN A 155 11.80 -10.67 14.60
N GLU A 156 11.35 -9.60 13.95
CA GLU A 156 11.09 -8.31 14.59
C GLU A 156 9.93 -8.40 15.57
N LEU A 157 8.82 -9.01 15.14
CA LEU A 157 7.64 -9.21 15.97
C LEU A 157 7.95 -10.01 17.24
N ASN A 158 8.64 -11.16 17.11
CA ASN A 158 9.01 -11.97 18.27
C ASN A 158 9.98 -11.23 19.21
N PHE A 159 10.87 -10.39 18.67
CA PHE A 159 11.77 -9.59 19.50
C PHE A 159 10.99 -8.54 20.31
N ALA A 160 10.03 -7.85 19.68
CA ALA A 160 9.19 -6.87 20.34
C ALA A 160 8.32 -7.50 21.44
N LYS A 161 7.66 -8.63 21.15
CA LYS A 161 6.89 -9.41 22.14
C LYS A 161 7.75 -9.77 23.37
N ARG A 162 9.01 -10.15 23.16
CA ARG A 162 9.95 -10.47 24.27
C ARG A 162 10.34 -9.25 25.11
N ILE A 163 10.43 -8.05 24.52
CA ILE A 163 10.68 -6.82 25.26
C ILE A 163 9.48 -6.50 26.15
N ILE A 164 8.28 -6.52 25.59
CA ILE A 164 7.03 -6.21 26.30
C ILE A 164 6.83 -7.18 27.48
N ALA A 165 6.97 -8.49 27.24
CA ALA A 165 6.84 -9.50 28.29
C ALA A 165 7.84 -9.29 29.44
N LYS A 166 9.07 -8.88 29.13
CA LYS A 166 10.07 -8.55 30.17
C LYS A 166 9.70 -7.31 30.96
N GLN A 167 9.16 -6.27 30.33
CA GLN A 167 8.72 -5.06 31.03
C GLN A 167 7.56 -5.35 31.98
N GLN A 168 6.58 -6.14 31.54
CA GLN A 168 5.44 -6.55 32.36
C GLN A 168 5.89 -7.35 33.58
N ALA A 169 6.88 -8.24 33.43
CA ALA A 169 7.45 -9.03 34.53
C ALA A 169 8.27 -8.22 35.55
N VAL A 170 8.66 -6.98 35.22
CA VAL A 170 9.38 -6.07 36.14
C VAL A 170 8.40 -5.17 36.91
N ILE A 171 7.19 -4.98 36.39
CA ILE A 171 6.15 -4.12 36.97
C ILE A 171 5.17 -4.93 37.84
N ALA A 172 5.07 -6.25 37.60
CA ALA A 172 4.34 -7.21 38.42
C ALA A 172 5.13 -7.61 39.68
#